data_AF-A0A0W1AXB3-F1
#
_entry.id   AF-A0A0W1AXB3-F1
#
_cell.length_a   1.000
_cell.length_b   1.000
_cell.length_c   1.000
_cell.angle_alpha   90.00
_cell.angle_beta   90.00
_cell.angle_gamma   90.00
#
_symmetry.space_group_name_H-M   'P 1'
#
loop_
_entity.id
_entity.type
_entity.pdbx_description
1 polymer ?
#
loop_
_entity_poly.entity_id
_entity_poly.type
_entity_poly.pdbx_seq_one_letter_code
_entity_poly.pdbx_strand_id
1 'polypeptide(L)'
;MKWTIEHYGDNIYSEDLSWIAKDIEPSRVDYITLQGKEYVASYFGRQDLNGFKDYTYREFWRLEDAYEDVKDLPLADNYLPYDNYPMLIEAGQVFVISCTRTDGSMEREYHLSNGQKWEGMYSTQQFTAD
;
A
#
# COMPACT_ATOMS: atom_id res chain seq x y z
N MET A 1 45.99 -28.38 25.19
CA MET A 1 44.92 -27.96 24.26
C MET A 1 43.77 -27.43 25.09
N LYS A 2 43.53 -26.12 25.08
CA LYS A 2 42.40 -25.46 25.73
C LYS A 2 42.11 -24.21 24.91
N TRP A 3 41.02 -24.20 24.15
CA TRP A 3 40.57 -23.01 23.43
C TRP A 3 39.54 -22.31 24.31
N THR A 4 39.80 -21.03 24.62
CA THR A 4 38.81 -20.15 25.23
C THR A 4 38.03 -19.52 24.07
N ILE A 5 36.72 -19.77 24.00
CA ILE A 5 35.83 -19.14 23.03
C ILE A 5 35.37 -17.83 23.67
N GLU A 6 35.97 -16.71 23.26
CA GLU A 6 35.51 -15.38 23.62
C GLU A 6 34.16 -15.12 22.95
N HIS A 7 33.09 -15.09 23.75
CA HIS A 7 31.78 -14.66 23.28
C HIS A 7 31.75 -13.14 23.35
N TYR A 8 32.08 -12.48 22.24
CA TYR A 8 31.64 -11.11 22.04
C TYR A 8 30.13 -11.18 21.79
N GLY A 9 29.37 -10.90 22.85
CA GLY A 9 27.95 -10.61 22.75
C GLY A 9 27.78 -9.27 22.04
N ASP A 10 28.02 -9.25 20.73
CA ASP A 10 27.52 -8.17 19.90
C ASP A 10 25.99 -8.21 19.98
N ASN A 11 25.41 -7.10 20.40
CA ASN A 11 23.98 -6.85 20.25
C ASN A 11 23.67 -7.01 18.77
N ILE A 12 23.07 -8.14 18.39
CA ILE A 12 22.49 -8.31 17.06
C ILE A 12 21.31 -7.34 17.01
N TYR A 13 21.57 -6.10 16.56
CA TYR A 13 20.55 -5.21 16.06
C TYR A 13 19.98 -5.87 14.81
N SER A 14 18.90 -6.64 15.00
CA SER A 14 18.08 -7.09 13.88
C SER A 14 17.29 -5.88 13.40
N GLU A 15 17.83 -5.16 12.42
CA GLU A 15 16.99 -4.25 11.62
C GLU A 15 15.86 -5.08 11.01
N ASP A 16 14.62 -4.59 11.10
CA ASP A 16 13.49 -5.26 10.48
C ASP A 16 13.64 -5.18 8.96
N LEU A 17 14.15 -6.25 8.35
CA LEU A 17 14.34 -6.36 6.89
C LEU A 17 13.04 -6.66 6.13
N SER A 18 11.88 -6.59 6.81
CA SER A 18 10.56 -6.79 6.19
C SER A 18 10.31 -5.88 4.98
N TRP A 19 10.97 -4.73 4.92
CA TRP A 19 10.89 -3.79 3.79
C TRP A 19 11.47 -4.36 2.49
N ILE A 20 12.48 -5.24 2.53
CA ILE A 20 13.07 -5.85 1.33
C ILE A 20 12.04 -6.71 0.60
N ALA A 21 11.15 -7.37 1.34
CA ALA A 21 10.07 -8.17 0.75
C ALA A 21 9.00 -7.33 0.03
N LYS A 22 9.02 -6.00 0.21
CA LYS A 22 8.10 -5.05 -0.44
C LYS A 22 8.72 -4.30 -1.62
N ASP A 23 10.01 -4.49 -1.87
CA ASP A 23 10.66 -4.00 -3.09
C ASP A 23 10.34 -4.96 -4.25
N ILE A 24 9.13 -4.79 -4.80
CA ILE A 24 8.55 -5.68 -5.81
C ILE A 24 8.17 -4.89 -7.07
N GLU A 25 8.32 -5.52 -8.23
CA GLU A 25 7.82 -4.99 -9.50
C GLU A 25 6.32 -5.32 -9.70
N PRO A 26 5.57 -4.49 -10.44
CA PRO A 26 4.19 -4.82 -10.78
C PRO A 26 4.11 -6.09 -11.62
N SER A 27 3.16 -6.96 -11.31
CA SER A 27 3.00 -8.25 -11.99
C SER A 27 2.18 -8.16 -13.28
N ARG A 28 1.39 -7.09 -13.45
CA ARG A 28 0.71 -6.73 -14.70
C ARG A 28 0.47 -5.22 -14.77
N VAL A 29 0.13 -4.76 -15.97
CA VAL A 29 -0.31 -3.39 -16.23
C VAL A 29 -1.74 -3.43 -16.73
N ASP A 30 -2.61 -2.69 -16.04
CA ASP A 30 -4.01 -2.47 -16.41
C ASP A 30 -4.21 -0.99 -16.80
N TYR A 31 -5.43 -0.64 -17.18
CA TYR A 31 -5.85 0.74 -17.43
C TYR A 31 -7.09 1.06 -16.60
N ILE A 32 -7.06 2.16 -15.86
CA ILE A 32 -8.17 2.58 -14.99
C ILE A 32 -8.54 4.03 -15.32
N THR A 33 -9.84 4.24 -15.58
CA THR A 33 -10.39 5.58 -15.76
C THR A 33 -10.73 6.21 -14.41
N LEU A 34 -10.22 7.43 -14.18
CA LEU A 34 -10.50 8.26 -13.02
C LEU A 34 -10.82 9.68 -13.50
N GLN A 35 -11.98 10.22 -13.10
CA GLN A 35 -12.48 11.54 -13.55
C GLN A 35 -12.46 11.75 -15.07
N GLY A 36 -12.75 10.69 -15.83
CA GLY A 36 -12.79 10.74 -17.30
C GLY A 36 -11.43 10.67 -18.00
N LYS A 37 -10.32 10.59 -17.27
CA LYS A 37 -8.97 10.34 -17.80
C LYS A 37 -8.56 8.89 -17.53
N GLU A 38 -7.98 8.23 -18.53
CA GLU A 38 -7.44 6.88 -18.39
C GLU A 38 -5.98 6.94 -17.93
N TYR A 39 -5.61 6.09 -16.97
CA TYR A 39 -4.27 6.01 -16.40
C TYR A 39 -3.71 4.60 -16.56
N VAL A 40 -2.39 4.53 -16.74
CA VAL A 40 -1.63 3.28 -16.56
C VAL A 40 -1.75 2.87 -15.10
N ALA A 41 -2.18 1.63 -14.86
CA ALA A 41 -2.41 1.09 -13.53
C ALA A 41 -1.51 -0.13 -13.30
N SER A 42 -0.40 0.08 -12.60
CA SER A 42 0.56 -0.96 -12.22
C SER A 42 -0.03 -1.83 -11.10
N TYR A 43 -0.20 -3.13 -11.32
CA TYR A 43 -0.84 -4.04 -10.37
C TYR A 43 0.17 -4.79 -9.49
N PHE A 44 -0.03 -4.71 -8.17
CA PHE A 44 0.91 -5.23 -7.16
C PHE A 44 0.37 -6.43 -6.37
N GLY A 45 -0.72 -7.03 -6.85
CA GLY A 45 -1.21 -8.29 -6.31
C GLY A 45 -2.34 -8.14 -5.30
N ARG A 46 -2.61 -9.28 -4.67
CA ARG A 46 -3.75 -9.51 -3.78
C ARG A 46 -3.25 -9.80 -2.37
N GLN A 47 -3.90 -9.19 -1.39
CA GLN A 47 -3.73 -9.52 0.02
C GLN A 47 -5.01 -10.17 0.54
N ASP A 48 -4.87 -11.38 1.12
CA ASP A 48 -5.98 -12.04 1.79
C ASP A 48 -6.35 -11.29 3.07
N LEU A 49 -7.65 -11.10 3.29
CA LEU A 49 -8.24 -10.44 4.47
C LEU A 49 -8.98 -11.45 5.35
N ASN A 50 -8.75 -12.75 5.16
CA ASN A 50 -9.33 -13.81 5.98
C ASN A 50 -9.06 -13.54 7.48
N GLY A 51 -10.12 -13.40 8.26
CA GLY A 51 -10.06 -13.02 9.68
C GLY A 51 -10.58 -11.62 9.98
N PHE A 52 -10.66 -10.74 8.97
CA PHE A 52 -11.44 -9.51 9.04
C PHE A 52 -12.91 -9.81 8.74
N LYS A 53 -13.80 -9.21 9.53
CA LYS A 53 -15.23 -9.36 9.31
C LYS A 53 -15.60 -8.68 7.99
N ASP A 54 -16.42 -9.35 7.17
CA ASP A 54 -17.03 -8.85 5.94
C ASP A 54 -16.15 -8.80 4.66
N TYR A 55 -14.84 -9.05 4.73
CA TYR A 55 -13.95 -9.04 3.56
C TYR A 55 -13.21 -10.36 3.32
N THR A 56 -12.93 -10.67 2.06
CA THR A 56 -12.18 -11.87 1.63
C THR A 56 -10.75 -11.53 1.27
N TYR A 57 -10.55 -10.54 0.42
CA TYR A 57 -9.25 -10.06 -0.01
C TYR A 57 -9.35 -8.63 -0.53
N ARG A 58 -8.20 -7.97 -0.67
CA ARG A 58 -8.07 -6.71 -1.40
C ARG A 58 -6.95 -6.78 -2.43
N GLU A 59 -7.06 -5.97 -3.45
CA GLU A 59 -6.11 -5.88 -4.55
C GLU A 59 -5.60 -4.46 -4.72
N PHE A 60 -4.37 -4.30 -5.19
CA PHE A 60 -3.68 -3.02 -5.24
C PHE A 60 -3.20 -2.66 -6.64
N TRP A 61 -3.52 -1.45 -7.05
CA TRP A 61 -2.95 -0.80 -8.22
C TRP A 61 -2.34 0.55 -7.83
N ARG A 62 -1.22 0.92 -8.46
CA ARG A 62 -0.72 2.30 -8.49
C ARG A 62 -1.11 2.93 -9.81
N LEU A 63 -1.76 4.09 -9.75
CA LEU A 63 -2.03 4.91 -10.94
C LEU A 63 -0.82 5.78 -11.21
N GLU A 64 -0.17 5.53 -12.34
CA GLU A 64 1.02 6.27 -12.75
C GLU A 64 0.63 7.68 -13.22
N ASP A 65 1.42 8.69 -12.84
CA ASP A 65 1.25 10.10 -13.19
C ASP A 65 -0.12 10.73 -12.81
N ALA A 66 -0.82 10.16 -11.82
CA ALA A 66 -2.16 10.61 -11.42
C ALA A 66 -2.18 11.65 -10.30
N TYR A 67 -1.09 11.84 -9.56
CA TYR A 67 -1.10 12.62 -8.32
C TYR A 67 -1.48 14.08 -8.50
N GLU A 68 -0.90 14.74 -9.50
CA GLU A 68 -1.18 16.16 -9.76
C GLU A 68 -2.64 16.42 -10.13
N ASP A 69 -3.31 15.43 -10.73
CA ASP A 69 -4.72 15.54 -11.12
C ASP A 69 -5.68 15.38 -9.94
N VAL A 70 -5.26 14.71 -8.86
CA VAL A 70 -6.15 14.32 -7.74
C VAL A 70 -5.82 14.97 -6.40
N LYS A 71 -4.65 15.58 -6.25
CA LYS A 71 -4.15 16.11 -4.95
C LYS A 71 -5.07 17.15 -4.30
N ASP A 72 -5.89 17.83 -5.08
CA ASP A 72 -6.81 18.89 -4.63
C ASP A 72 -8.26 18.39 -4.50
N LEU A 73 -8.52 17.09 -4.72
CA LEU A 73 -9.84 16.50 -4.53
C LEU A 73 -10.22 16.38 -3.04
N PRO A 74 -11.53 16.33 -2.72
CA PRO A 74 -11.98 16.14 -1.35
C PRO A 74 -11.39 14.87 -0.72
N LEU A 75 -10.76 15.05 0.44
CA LEU A 75 -10.19 13.96 1.24
C LEU A 75 -11.21 13.45 2.25
N ALA A 76 -11.23 12.12 2.45
CA ALA A 76 -12.01 11.47 3.48
C ALA A 76 -11.15 11.19 4.72
N ASP A 77 -11.80 11.03 5.88
CA ASP A 77 -11.13 10.63 7.13
C ASP A 77 -10.92 9.11 7.19
N ASN A 78 -10.24 8.59 6.16
CA ASN A 78 -9.87 7.18 6.02
C ASN A 78 -8.41 7.10 5.56
N TYR A 79 -7.57 6.44 6.36
CA TYR A 79 -6.13 6.37 6.14
C TYR A 79 -5.68 4.92 6.08
N LEU A 80 -4.77 4.62 5.15
CA LEU A 80 -4.14 3.30 5.08
C LEU A 80 -2.63 3.42 5.31
N PRO A 81 -2.10 2.93 6.45
CA PRO A 81 -0.67 2.94 6.72
C PRO A 81 0.16 2.24 5.63
N TYR A 82 1.38 2.69 5.36
CA TYR A 82 2.21 2.12 4.30
C TYR A 82 2.55 0.63 4.52
N ASP A 83 2.58 0.19 5.78
CA ASP A 83 2.82 -1.21 6.12
C ASP A 83 1.70 -2.16 5.64
N ASN A 84 0.53 -1.63 5.30
CA ASN A 84 -0.61 -2.37 4.77
C ASN A 84 -0.54 -2.61 3.26
N TYR A 85 0.41 -1.99 2.56
CA TYR A 85 0.64 -2.20 1.13
C TYR A 85 1.64 -3.34 0.89
N PRO A 86 1.48 -4.13 -0.19
CA PRO A 86 2.42 -5.19 -0.56
C PRO A 86 3.74 -4.65 -1.15
N MET A 87 3.79 -3.35 -1.42
CA MET A 87 4.85 -2.63 -2.13
C MET A 87 5.36 -1.45 -1.30
N LEU A 88 6.55 -0.93 -1.64
CA LEU A 88 7.03 0.35 -1.10
C LEU A 88 6.19 1.52 -1.62
N ILE A 89 5.99 2.52 -0.75
CA ILE A 89 5.16 3.69 -1.02
C ILE A 89 6.00 4.95 -0.88
N GLU A 90 5.83 5.87 -1.82
CA GLU A 90 6.47 7.18 -1.84
C GLU A 90 5.40 8.28 -1.82
N ALA A 91 5.77 9.47 -1.34
CA ALA A 91 4.92 10.66 -1.49
C ALA A 91 4.76 11.02 -2.97
N GLY A 92 3.58 11.48 -3.37
CA GLY A 92 3.26 11.77 -4.76
C GLY A 92 2.69 10.57 -5.55
N GLN A 93 2.32 9.47 -4.88
CA GLN A 93 1.74 8.30 -5.52
C GLN A 93 0.23 8.21 -5.27
N VAL A 94 -0.50 7.59 -6.21
CA VAL A 94 -1.96 7.38 -6.17
C VAL A 94 -2.26 5.90 -6.34
N PHE A 95 -3.24 5.41 -5.60
CA PHE A 95 -3.58 4.00 -5.53
C PHE A 95 -5.07 3.76 -5.72
N VAL A 96 -5.38 2.66 -6.38
CA VAL A 96 -6.70 2.05 -6.37
C VAL A 96 -6.62 0.78 -5.53
N ILE A 97 -7.55 0.64 -4.60
CA ILE A 97 -7.68 -0.56 -3.78
C ILE A 97 -9.06 -1.13 -4.05
N SER A 98 -9.11 -2.38 -4.50
CA SER A 98 -10.36 -3.10 -4.71
C SER A 98 -10.53 -4.12 -3.60
N CYS A 99 -11.52 -3.91 -2.72
CA CYS A 99 -11.86 -4.80 -1.62
C CYS A 99 -13.03 -5.70 -2.05
N THR A 100 -12.83 -7.02 -1.97
CA THR A 100 -13.88 -8.00 -2.26
C THR A 100 -14.49 -8.51 -0.96
N ARG A 101 -15.80 -8.36 -0.81
CA ARG A 101 -16.57 -8.81 0.36
C ARG A 101 -16.85 -10.30 0.35
N THR A 102 -17.24 -10.82 1.52
CA THR A 102 -17.65 -12.23 1.69
C THR A 102 -18.92 -12.60 0.93
N ASP A 103 -19.77 -11.62 0.60
CA ASP A 103 -20.94 -11.79 -0.27
C ASP A 103 -20.62 -11.68 -1.77
N GLY A 104 -19.34 -11.45 -2.12
CA GLY A 104 -18.86 -11.31 -3.49
C GLY A 104 -19.00 -9.89 -4.08
N SER A 105 -19.59 -8.94 -3.35
CA SER A 105 -19.59 -7.54 -3.79
C SER A 105 -18.19 -6.92 -3.72
N MET A 106 -17.94 -5.92 -4.56
CA MET A 106 -16.64 -5.25 -4.65
C MET A 106 -16.79 -3.77 -4.34
N GLU A 107 -15.88 -3.25 -3.54
CA GLU A 107 -15.75 -1.83 -3.25
C GLU A 107 -14.40 -1.34 -3.75
N ARG A 108 -14.40 -0.16 -4.36
CA ARG A 108 -13.19 0.48 -4.87
C ARG A 108 -12.93 1.75 -4.09
N GLU A 109 -11.73 1.85 -3.56
CA GLU A 109 -11.23 3.03 -2.87
C GLU A 109 -10.08 3.65 -3.66
N TYR A 110 -9.96 4.97 -3.57
CA TYR A 110 -8.87 5.73 -4.16
C TYR A 110 -8.10 6.42 -3.05
N HIS A 111 -6.80 6.20 -3.02
CA HIS A 111 -5.92 6.70 -1.96
C HIS A 111 -4.75 7.46 -2.56
N LEU A 112 -4.34 8.57 -1.95
CA LEU A 112 -3.16 9.30 -2.35
C LEU A 112 -2.15 9.38 -1.20
N SER A 113 -0.88 9.37 -1.56
CA SER A 113 0.24 9.52 -0.64
C SER A 113 0.72 10.96 -0.66
N ASN A 114 0.30 11.78 0.30
CA ASN A 114 0.70 13.18 0.43
C ASN A 114 1.86 13.39 1.43
N GLY A 115 2.51 12.31 1.87
CA GLY A 115 3.60 12.35 2.84
C GLY A 115 3.15 12.64 4.28
N GLN A 116 1.85 12.57 4.58
CA GLN A 116 1.35 12.76 5.94
C GLN A 116 1.50 11.50 6.80
N LYS A 117 1.47 11.73 8.12
CA LYS A 117 1.43 10.66 9.11
C LYS A 117 0.09 10.64 9.82
N TRP A 118 -0.50 9.46 9.93
CA TRP A 118 -1.67 9.18 10.76
C TRP A 118 -1.23 8.31 11.94
N GLU A 119 -1.54 8.74 13.17
CA GLU A 119 -1.09 8.10 14.42
C GLU A 119 0.43 7.82 14.48
N GLY A 120 1.23 8.69 13.86
CA GLY A 120 2.69 8.58 13.83
C GLY A 120 3.27 7.69 12.72
N MET A 121 2.43 7.00 11.95
CA MET A 121 2.80 6.17 10.81
C MET A 121 2.53 6.89 9.50
N TYR A 122 3.42 6.76 8.51
CA TYR A 122 3.12 7.27 7.16
C TYR A 122 1.95 6.49 6.57
N SER A 123 0.99 7.21 6.03
CA SER A 123 -0.25 6.64 5.52
C SER A 123 -0.67 7.34 4.24
N THR A 124 -1.32 6.60 3.37
CA THR A 124 -2.14 7.19 2.31
C THR A 124 -3.47 7.65 2.90
N GLN A 125 -4.12 8.59 2.23
CA GLN A 125 -5.43 9.09 2.60
C GLN A 125 -6.41 8.90 1.44
N GLN A 126 -7.62 8.45 1.77
CA GLN A 126 -8.67 8.28 0.78
C GLN A 126 -9.13 9.65 0.24
N PHE A 127 -9.38 9.71 -1.06
CA PHE A 127 -10.06 10.83 -1.70
C PHE A 127 -11.32 10.36 -2.43
N THR A 128 -12.25 11.29 -2.62
CA THR A 128 -13.47 11.05 -3.38
C THR A 128 -13.27 11.51 -4.83
N ALA A 129 -13.52 10.59 -5.75
CA ALA A 129 -13.54 10.86 -7.19
C ALA A 129 -14.97 10.72 -7.69
N ASP A 130 -15.76 11.78 -7.48
CA ASP A 130 -17.09 11.93 -8.09
C ASP A 130 -16.98 12.21 -9.60
#